data_AF-A0AAV4Z3I5-F1
#
_entry.id   AF-A0AAV4Z3I5-F1
#
_cell.length_a   1.000
_cell.length_b   1.000
_cell.length_c   1.000
_cell.angle_alpha   90.00
_cell.angle_beta   90.00
_cell.angle_gamma   90.00
#
_symmetry.space_group_name_H-M   'P 1'
#
loop_
_entity.id
_entity.type
_entity.pdbx_description
1 polymer ?
#
loop_
_entity_poly.entity_id
_entity_poly.type
_entity_poly.pdbx_seq_one_letter_code
_entity_poly.pdbx_strand_id
1 'polypeptide(L)'
;MAANKRGREVAGPEKEDTYTSERIAAGRHAEDDSFLVLENTSDGKIQYLSYHLSVKAYDRAKAAGADMELLDESSHPCILAEYSVETRVLTTYPIWLRSNQTNFLKRKYGTISRISFEGENKMEVDKYIGLFFGLPTGFHRKPFEGFGVDPRIKYLIDAFRNLPGIVGITMCDDDQISVDGDDVRLPVHIYDYARLNINRAHDAARDFANGEKMAYLKNLFMPYVVPGYEPNDFERPGIDLQDTIQSALAKKGIPRSRNTNNSAAVRSVMRQVAEIAQDDPVQLFELSEKIQLASLSTLIDNMTKEMAKSHREVFWQTYFEKNSFILKVLFGLPVVYYTSQATVGGMGLKRKGEKQADFLVQAGMLGNLAIVEIKTTETPLLTRDPYRPPSLYGPHPELTGGTNQLVDQKLRLIKGIAAKKEEDEEPNIQAWSVPCILIIGRLPEKKDEKRSFEIYRGSQKDVLIITFDELLAKLVALHEFLVNKPSELDEDIAKLV
;
A
#
# COMPACT_ATOMS: atom_id res chain seq x y z
N MET A 1 -25.51 50.47 77.89
CA MET A 1 -25.36 49.03 77.60
C MET A 1 -24.17 48.89 76.65
N ALA A 2 -22.92 48.62 77.07
CA ALA A 2 -22.37 47.31 77.50
C ALA A 2 -22.84 46.18 76.56
N ALA A 3 -22.02 45.43 75.81
CA ALA A 3 -20.74 44.74 76.10
C ALA A 3 -19.97 44.45 74.77
N ASN A 4 -18.64 44.59 74.67
CA ASN A 4 -17.56 43.58 74.91
C ASN A 4 -17.70 42.28 74.05
N LYS A 5 -16.69 41.66 73.42
CA LYS A 5 -15.21 41.74 73.51
C LYS A 5 -14.54 40.76 72.51
N ARG A 6 -13.31 41.09 72.06
CA ARG A 6 -12.14 40.20 71.70
C ARG A 6 -12.36 39.17 70.56
N GLY A 7 -11.48 38.97 69.58
CA GLY A 7 -10.05 39.25 69.43
C GLY A 7 -9.33 37.93 69.10
N ARG A 8 -8.62 37.85 67.96
CA ARG A 8 -7.38 37.07 67.76
C ARG A 8 -6.87 37.19 66.32
N GLU A 9 -5.70 37.80 66.17
CA GLU A 9 -4.74 37.48 65.13
C GLU A 9 -4.39 35.98 65.18
N VAL A 10 -4.25 35.38 64.00
CA VAL A 10 -3.53 34.11 63.80
C VAL A 10 -2.64 34.30 62.59
N ALA A 11 -1.33 34.18 62.82
CA ALA A 11 -0.27 34.24 61.83
C ALA A 11 -0.05 32.87 61.14
N GLY A 12 0.35 32.92 59.85
CA GLY A 12 1.26 31.96 59.22
C GLY A 12 0.70 31.20 57.98
N PRO A 13 1.54 30.85 56.98
CA PRO A 13 2.96 31.17 56.81
C PRO A 13 3.21 32.18 55.67
N GLU A 14 4.08 33.16 55.91
CA GLU A 14 4.95 33.67 54.85
C GLU A 14 5.77 32.47 54.35
N LYS A 15 5.60 32.10 53.08
CA LYS A 15 6.59 31.26 52.42
C LYS A 15 7.80 32.15 52.20
N GLU A 16 8.81 31.94 53.03
CA GLU A 16 10.16 32.45 52.88
C GLU A 16 10.58 32.49 51.40
N ASP A 17 10.79 33.70 50.88
CA ASP A 17 11.64 33.95 49.72
C ASP A 17 13.07 33.50 50.07
N THR A 18 13.32 32.20 49.97
CA THR A 18 14.64 31.59 50.21
C THR A 18 15.39 31.44 48.89
N TYR A 19 15.67 32.57 48.26
CA TYR A 19 16.62 32.65 47.14
C TYR A 19 17.80 33.56 47.55
N THR A 20 18.66 33.07 48.44
CA THR A 20 19.92 33.74 48.80
C THR A 20 21.12 32.97 48.24
N SER A 21 21.50 33.34 47.02
CA SER A 21 22.81 33.07 46.41
C SER A 21 23.14 34.16 45.37
N GLU A 22 24.39 34.20 44.90
CA GLU A 22 24.83 35.14 43.86
C GLU A 22 24.07 34.91 42.55
N ARG A 23 23.22 35.87 42.17
CA ARG A 23 22.52 35.89 40.87
C ARG A 23 23.50 36.30 39.77
N ILE A 24 23.73 35.42 38.81
CA ILE A 24 24.59 35.67 37.66
C ILE A 24 23.72 36.01 36.45
N ALA A 25 23.94 37.19 35.85
CA ALA A 25 23.29 37.56 34.61
C ALA A 25 23.77 36.65 33.47
N ALA A 26 22.86 35.85 32.92
CA ALA A 26 23.14 34.77 31.98
C ALA A 26 22.88 35.13 30.51
N GLY A 27 22.42 36.36 30.25
CA GLY A 27 22.24 36.92 28.91
C GLY A 27 20.93 37.69 28.78
N ARG A 28 20.82 38.46 27.69
CA ARG A 28 19.60 39.19 27.31
C ARG A 28 19.27 38.94 25.85
N HIS A 29 18.00 38.68 25.55
CA HIS A 29 17.49 38.43 24.22
C HIS A 29 17.46 39.74 23.44
N ALA A 30 18.04 39.74 22.24
CA ALA A 30 18.27 40.97 21.48
C ALA A 30 16.99 41.63 20.96
N GLU A 31 15.95 40.85 20.67
CA GLU A 31 14.74 41.38 20.04
C GLU A 31 13.71 41.91 21.04
N ASP A 32 13.55 41.23 22.18
CA ASP A 32 12.46 41.48 23.11
C ASP A 32 12.93 41.77 24.54
N ASP A 33 14.24 41.90 24.79
CA ASP A 33 14.80 42.34 26.07
C ASP A 33 14.53 41.39 27.26
N SER A 34 13.97 40.21 27.04
CA SER A 34 13.90 39.15 28.04
C SER A 34 15.29 38.67 28.42
N PHE A 35 15.47 38.20 29.66
CA PHE A 35 16.81 37.89 30.17
C PHE A 35 16.84 36.57 30.93
N LEU A 36 18.05 36.01 31.01
CA LEU A 36 18.33 34.78 31.74
C LEU A 36 19.08 35.09 33.02
N VAL A 37 18.77 34.35 34.08
CA VAL A 37 19.51 34.41 35.35
C VAL A 37 19.94 32.99 35.72
N LEU A 38 21.21 32.85 36.09
CA LEU A 38 21.77 31.64 36.65
C LEU A 38 21.93 31.85 38.16
N GLU A 39 21.36 30.96 38.96
CA GLU A 39 21.39 31.01 40.42
C GLU A 39 21.83 29.66 40.98
N ASN A 40 22.50 29.66 42.14
CA ASN A 40 22.82 28.42 42.86
C ASN A 40 21.91 28.27 44.08
N THR A 41 21.69 27.07 44.59
CA THR A 41 21.10 26.90 45.93
C THR A 41 22.07 27.36 47.00
N SER A 42 21.56 27.69 48.19
CA SER A 42 22.37 28.15 49.32
C SER A 42 23.43 27.14 49.79
N ASP A 43 23.20 25.85 49.54
CA ASP A 43 24.16 24.76 49.78
C ASP A 43 25.11 24.50 48.59
N GLY A 44 24.95 25.23 47.47
CA GLY A 44 25.76 25.12 46.26
C GLY A 44 25.59 23.81 45.48
N LYS A 45 24.59 22.98 45.83
CA LYS A 45 24.39 21.65 45.23
C LYS A 45 23.59 21.66 43.93
N ILE A 46 22.73 22.65 43.74
CA ILE A 46 21.87 22.76 42.55
C ILE A 46 22.08 24.13 41.90
N GLN A 47 22.09 24.17 40.59
CA GLN A 47 22.06 25.40 39.80
C GLN A 47 20.74 25.49 39.04
N TYR A 48 20.13 26.67 38.98
CA TYR A 48 18.92 26.94 38.22
C TYR A 48 19.18 28.00 37.16
N LEU A 49 18.75 27.71 35.93
CA LEU A 49 18.68 28.68 34.85
C LEU A 49 17.22 29.09 34.66
N SER A 50 16.90 30.34 34.94
CA SER A 50 15.56 30.89 34.82
C SER A 50 15.46 31.92 33.68
N TYR A 51 14.30 31.95 33.05
CA TYR A 51 13.90 32.93 32.05
C TYR A 51 12.98 33.97 32.67
N HIS A 52 13.33 35.24 32.50
CA HIS A 52 12.56 36.38 32.96
C HIS A 52 11.91 37.08 31.77
N LEU A 53 10.58 37.11 31.80
CA LEU A 53 9.78 37.79 30.80
C LEU A 53 9.94 39.31 30.93
N SER A 54 10.24 39.98 29.82
CA SER A 54 10.24 41.45 29.77
C SER A 54 8.85 41.98 29.40
N VAL A 55 8.60 43.25 29.71
CA VAL A 55 7.38 43.96 29.26
C VAL A 55 7.23 43.91 27.74
N LYS A 56 8.34 44.08 27.00
CA LYS A 56 8.34 44.06 25.54
C LYS A 56 8.04 42.68 24.96
N ALA A 57 8.54 41.62 25.59
CA ALA A 57 8.23 40.24 25.21
C ALA A 57 6.76 39.91 25.51
N TYR A 58 6.23 40.37 26.63
CA TYR A 58 4.81 40.25 26.99
C TYR A 58 3.92 40.92 25.93
N ASP A 59 4.20 42.17 25.57
CA ASP A 59 3.42 42.90 24.57
C ASP A 59 3.47 42.24 23.18
N ARG A 60 4.65 41.73 22.77
CA ARG A 60 4.82 40.99 21.52
C ARG A 60 4.00 39.69 21.52
N ALA A 61 4.06 38.93 22.60
CA ALA A 61 3.34 37.67 22.72
C ALA A 61 1.83 37.87 22.72
N LYS A 62 1.35 38.90 23.44
CA LYS A 62 -0.05 39.31 23.41
C LYS A 62 -0.51 39.69 22.00
N ALA A 63 0.29 40.47 21.27
CA ALA A 63 -0.02 40.85 19.89
C ALA A 63 -0.02 39.64 18.93
N ALA A 64 0.83 38.64 19.18
CA ALA A 64 0.90 37.41 18.41
C ALA A 64 -0.23 36.41 18.72
N GLY A 65 -1.07 36.67 19.73
CA GLY A 65 -2.15 35.78 20.15
C GLY A 65 -1.66 34.59 20.98
N ALA A 66 -0.62 34.78 21.80
CA ALA A 66 -0.18 33.79 22.77
C ALA A 66 -1.20 33.63 23.92
N ASP A 67 -1.01 32.58 24.71
CA ASP A 67 -1.89 32.21 25.82
C ASP A 67 -1.80 33.22 26.97
N MET A 68 -2.89 33.92 27.26
CA MET A 68 -2.90 34.98 28.28
C MET A 68 -2.72 34.44 29.70
N GLU A 69 -3.21 33.23 29.98
CA GLU A 69 -3.06 32.62 31.30
C GLU A 69 -1.58 32.34 31.60
N LEU A 70 -0.86 31.76 30.64
CA LEU A 70 0.59 31.52 30.76
C LEU A 70 1.40 32.81 30.84
N LEU A 71 0.98 33.85 30.10
CA LEU A 71 1.65 35.16 30.15
C LEU A 71 1.49 35.82 31.51
N ASP A 72 0.30 35.78 32.10
CA ASP A 72 0.03 36.39 33.39
C ASP A 72 0.66 35.58 34.55
N GLU A 73 0.69 34.25 34.45
CA GLU A 73 1.40 33.35 35.39
C GLU A 73 2.93 33.51 35.32
N SER A 74 3.48 33.87 34.16
CA SER A 74 4.92 34.12 33.95
C SER A 74 5.44 35.42 34.58
N SER A 75 4.64 36.05 35.44
CA SER A 75 5.09 37.03 36.43
C SER A 75 6.19 36.46 37.35
N HIS A 76 6.32 35.13 37.44
CA HIS A 76 7.43 34.44 38.09
C HIS A 76 8.45 33.90 37.05
N PRO A 77 9.75 33.84 37.40
CA PRO A 77 10.78 33.33 36.49
C PRO A 77 10.50 31.88 36.07
N CYS A 78 10.50 31.60 34.77
CA CYS A 78 10.30 30.25 34.27
C CYS A 78 11.61 29.47 34.32
N ILE A 79 11.65 28.34 35.03
CA ILE A 79 12.84 27.49 35.05
C ILE A 79 13.01 26.83 33.67
N LEU A 80 14.16 27.06 33.04
CA LEU A 80 14.53 26.45 31.76
C LEU A 80 15.43 25.24 31.94
N ALA A 81 16.30 25.26 32.95
CA ALA A 81 17.14 24.12 33.29
C ALA A 81 17.52 24.13 34.77
N GLU A 82 17.82 22.95 35.30
CA GLU A 82 18.42 22.70 36.60
C GLU A 82 19.63 21.78 36.43
N TYR A 83 20.67 21.99 37.22
CA TYR A 83 21.85 21.12 37.25
C TYR A 83 22.13 20.66 38.66
N SER A 84 22.22 19.35 38.87
CA SER A 84 22.62 18.73 40.13
C SER A 84 24.12 18.46 40.12
N VAL A 85 24.86 19.10 41.02
CA VAL A 85 26.32 18.92 41.16
C VAL A 85 26.67 17.52 41.65
N GLU A 86 25.82 16.93 42.51
CA GLU A 86 26.05 15.63 43.12
C GLU A 86 25.89 14.49 42.11
N THR A 87 24.84 14.55 41.29
CA THR A 87 24.56 13.51 40.29
C THR A 87 25.13 13.82 38.91
N ARG A 88 25.65 15.04 38.69
CA ARG A 88 26.10 15.55 37.38
C ARG A 88 25.02 15.43 36.30
N VAL A 89 23.77 15.68 36.69
CA VAL A 89 22.61 15.63 35.79
C VAL A 89 22.14 17.04 35.49
N LEU A 90 22.06 17.38 34.20
CA LEU A 90 21.39 18.57 33.70
C LEU A 90 19.98 18.20 33.27
N THR A 91 18.96 18.74 33.94
CA THR A 91 17.56 18.61 33.53
C THR A 91 17.09 19.89 32.86
N THR A 92 16.53 19.77 31.65
CA THR A 92 15.99 20.89 30.88
C THR A 92 14.48 20.81 30.81
N TYR A 93 13.82 21.95 30.69
CA TYR A 93 12.36 22.09 30.62
C TYR A 93 11.97 22.71 29.26
N PRO A 94 11.67 21.90 28.23
CA PRO A 94 11.47 22.38 26.87
C PRO A 94 10.18 23.21 26.70
N ILE A 95 10.34 24.53 26.57
CA ILE A 95 9.26 25.48 26.28
C ILE A 95 9.58 26.35 25.05
N TRP A 96 8.55 26.90 24.41
CA TRP A 96 8.72 27.84 23.30
C TRP A 96 9.06 29.25 23.81
N LEU A 97 10.18 29.81 23.37
CA LEU A 97 10.66 31.13 23.83
C LEU A 97 10.66 32.22 22.74
N ARG A 98 9.96 32.00 21.63
CA ARG A 98 9.79 33.02 20.59
C ARG A 98 8.53 33.85 20.88
N SER A 99 8.72 35.07 21.37
CA SER A 99 7.64 36.00 21.74
C SER A 99 6.71 36.44 20.59
N ASN A 100 7.04 36.11 19.34
CA ASN A 100 6.20 36.41 18.17
C ASN A 100 5.37 35.21 17.69
N GLN A 101 5.24 34.15 18.50
CA GLN A 101 4.50 32.94 18.15
C GLN A 101 3.35 32.68 19.13
N THR A 102 2.26 32.10 18.64
CA THR A 102 1.07 31.75 19.45
C THR A 102 1.33 30.67 20.52
N ASN A 103 2.40 29.89 20.34
CA ASN A 103 2.81 28.84 21.25
C ASN A 103 3.82 29.30 22.32
N PHE A 104 4.14 30.60 22.39
CA PHE A 104 5.07 31.15 23.37
C PHE A 104 4.72 30.69 24.81
N LEU A 105 5.75 30.33 25.58
CA LEU A 105 5.70 29.72 26.92
C LEU A 105 5.02 28.34 27.03
N LYS A 106 4.46 27.79 25.95
CA LYS A 106 3.90 26.43 25.97
C LYS A 106 5.01 25.38 25.98
N ARG A 107 4.73 24.23 26.60
CA ARG A 107 5.58 23.03 26.54
C ARG A 107 5.72 22.51 25.11
N LYS A 108 6.90 22.03 24.73
CA LYS A 108 7.15 21.52 23.37
C LYS A 108 6.60 20.11 23.13
N TYR A 109 6.56 19.25 24.15
CA TYR A 109 6.36 17.80 23.98
C TYR A 109 5.17 17.18 24.75
N GLY A 110 4.15 17.97 25.05
CA GLY A 110 2.93 17.47 25.69
C GLY A 110 3.18 16.96 27.12
N THR A 111 3.00 15.65 27.36
CA THR A 111 3.22 15.03 28.69
C THR A 111 4.70 14.99 29.07
N ILE A 112 5.61 14.94 28.11
CA ILE A 112 7.05 15.02 28.38
C ILE A 112 7.38 16.48 28.71
N SER A 113 7.66 16.73 29.98
CA SER A 113 7.87 18.06 30.54
C SER A 113 9.34 18.37 30.84
N ARG A 114 10.17 17.33 31.01
CA ARG A 114 11.60 17.46 31.25
C ARG A 114 12.43 16.53 30.37
N ILE A 115 13.65 16.95 30.04
CA ILE A 115 14.67 16.10 29.40
C ILE A 115 15.98 16.28 30.14
N SER A 116 16.51 15.19 30.67
CA SER A 116 17.72 15.14 31.49
C SER A 116 18.91 14.56 30.74
N PHE A 117 20.12 14.96 31.13
CA PHE A 117 21.38 14.54 30.52
C PHE A 117 22.38 14.20 31.62
N GLU A 118 22.85 12.96 31.66
CA GLU A 118 23.85 12.50 32.61
C GLU A 118 25.28 12.90 32.18
N GLY A 119 26.19 13.04 33.14
CA GLY A 119 27.60 13.31 32.86
C GLY A 119 27.91 14.76 32.45
N GLU A 120 26.94 15.66 32.51
CA GLU A 120 27.10 17.06 32.13
C GLU A 120 27.95 17.86 33.13
N ASN A 121 28.49 18.97 32.66
CA ASN A 121 29.25 19.92 33.47
C ASN A 121 28.34 20.98 34.09
N LYS A 122 28.85 21.66 35.12
CA LYS A 122 28.19 22.83 35.71
C LYS A 122 27.88 23.87 34.64
N MET A 123 26.77 24.58 34.82
CA MET A 123 26.40 25.70 33.98
C MET A 123 27.36 26.87 34.23
N GLU A 124 28.01 27.32 33.16
CA GLU A 124 28.95 28.43 33.19
C GLU A 124 28.55 29.46 32.13
N VAL A 125 28.61 30.74 32.51
CA VAL A 125 28.30 31.87 31.61
C VAL A 125 29.61 32.34 30.98
N ASP A 126 29.79 32.09 29.68
CA ASP A 126 30.92 32.64 28.94
C ASP A 126 30.67 34.10 28.56
N LYS A 127 31.72 34.92 28.63
CA LYS A 127 31.67 36.37 28.39
C LYS A 127 31.32 36.75 26.94
N TYR A 128 31.61 35.89 25.97
CA TYR A 128 31.46 36.16 24.54
C TYR A 128 30.32 35.36 23.91
N ILE A 129 30.16 34.08 24.27
CA ILE A 129 29.15 33.20 23.68
C ILE A 129 27.91 33.01 24.56
N GLY A 130 27.93 33.48 25.81
CA GLY A 130 26.86 33.27 26.79
C GLY A 130 26.82 31.84 27.33
N LEU A 131 25.64 31.36 27.72
CA LEU A 131 25.44 29.96 28.09
C LEU A 131 25.38 29.05 26.87
N PHE A 132 26.22 28.03 26.87
CA PHE A 132 26.27 26.98 25.86
C PHE A 132 26.34 25.61 26.51
N PHE A 133 25.56 24.67 26.00
CA PHE A 133 25.42 23.34 26.58
C PHE A 133 26.00 22.25 25.67
N GLY A 134 26.70 21.28 26.26
CA GLY A 134 27.36 20.14 25.60
C GLY A 134 26.42 19.06 25.06
N LEU A 135 25.15 19.39 24.78
CA LEU A 135 24.10 18.42 24.54
C LEU A 135 24.34 17.53 23.29
N PRO A 136 23.80 16.30 23.28
CA PRO A 136 23.84 15.40 22.14
C PRO A 136 23.41 16.07 20.83
N THR A 137 23.96 15.59 19.71
CA THR A 137 23.70 16.18 18.40
C THR A 137 22.21 16.15 18.07
N GLY A 138 21.66 17.29 17.67
CA GLY A 138 20.24 17.45 17.38
C GLY A 138 19.46 18.17 18.48
N PHE A 139 20.03 18.36 19.67
CA PHE A 139 19.46 19.22 20.71
C PHE A 139 19.82 20.69 20.50
N HIS A 140 18.88 21.59 20.83
CA HIS A 140 19.10 23.03 20.88
C HIS A 140 20.00 23.38 22.06
N ARG A 141 21.17 23.97 21.77
CA ARG A 141 22.21 24.26 22.77
C ARG A 141 22.15 25.68 23.35
N LYS A 142 21.26 26.52 22.82
CA LYS A 142 21.11 27.92 23.24
C LYS A 142 19.81 28.10 24.01
N PRO A 143 19.84 28.57 25.26
CA PRO A 143 18.64 28.64 26.08
C PRO A 143 17.53 29.52 25.49
N PHE A 144 17.85 30.64 24.82
CA PHE A 144 16.84 31.50 24.18
C PHE A 144 16.12 30.87 22.97
N GLU A 145 16.63 29.79 22.38
CA GLU A 145 15.88 29.02 21.37
C GLU A 145 14.77 28.16 22.00
N GLY A 146 14.79 28.07 23.34
CA GLY A 146 14.08 27.07 24.12
C GLY A 146 14.75 25.71 23.95
N PHE A 147 15.02 25.02 25.05
CA PHE A 147 15.53 23.65 24.98
C PHE A 147 14.61 22.72 24.18
N GLY A 148 15.15 21.59 23.73
CA GLY A 148 14.46 20.60 22.90
C GLY A 148 15.36 20.08 21.78
N VAL A 149 14.76 19.41 20.81
CA VAL A 149 15.43 18.84 19.63
C VAL A 149 14.99 19.48 18.33
N ASP A 150 15.84 19.34 17.30
CA ASP A 150 15.56 19.71 15.91
C ASP A 150 14.18 19.18 15.48
N PRO A 151 13.34 20.01 14.84
CA PRO A 151 12.00 19.62 14.42
C PRO A 151 11.92 18.33 13.58
N ARG A 152 12.97 17.96 12.85
CA ARG A 152 13.04 16.73 12.03
C ARG A 152 13.05 15.47 12.89
N ILE A 153 13.62 15.54 14.08
CA ILE A 153 13.83 14.39 14.97
C ILE A 153 13.00 14.48 16.25
N LYS A 154 12.11 15.48 16.37
CA LYS A 154 11.16 15.62 17.50
C LYS A 154 10.35 14.35 17.78
N TYR A 155 10.15 13.52 16.75
CA TYR A 155 9.44 12.26 16.85
C TYR A 155 10.11 11.25 17.78
N LEU A 156 11.41 11.38 18.04
CA LEU A 156 12.12 10.59 19.06
C LEU A 156 11.61 10.89 20.46
N ILE A 157 11.23 12.14 20.72
CA ILE A 157 10.64 12.55 22.00
C ILE A 157 9.15 12.22 22.01
N ASP A 158 8.45 12.52 20.91
CA ASP A 158 7.01 12.24 20.80
C ASP A 158 6.68 10.74 20.85
N ALA A 159 7.64 9.84 20.59
CA ALA A 159 7.45 8.40 20.71
C ALA A 159 7.06 7.96 22.13
N PHE A 160 7.50 8.71 23.14
CA PHE A 160 7.17 8.46 24.55
C PHE A 160 5.99 9.31 25.04
N ARG A 161 5.45 10.18 24.19
CA ARG A 161 4.29 11.03 24.52
C ARG A 161 3.06 10.13 24.75
N ASN A 162 2.26 10.49 25.76
CA ASN A 162 1.06 9.76 26.19
C ASN A 162 1.30 8.36 26.80
N LEU A 163 2.54 7.95 27.07
CA LEU A 163 2.76 6.78 27.92
C LEU A 163 2.27 7.09 29.36
N PRO A 164 1.38 6.27 29.95
CA PRO A 164 0.82 6.54 31.27
C PRO A 164 1.93 6.65 32.32
N GLY A 165 1.96 7.78 33.05
CA GLY A 165 2.92 8.02 34.12
C GLY A 165 4.28 8.56 33.69
N ILE A 166 4.58 8.60 32.38
CA ILE A 166 5.87 9.13 31.89
C ILE A 166 5.78 10.64 31.67
N VAL A 167 6.70 11.37 32.30
CA VAL A 167 6.80 12.84 32.22
C VAL A 167 8.20 13.33 31.84
N GLY A 168 9.20 12.45 31.80
CA GLY A 168 10.58 12.81 31.48
C GLY A 168 11.33 11.77 30.66
N ILE A 169 12.44 12.22 30.08
CA ILE A 169 13.40 11.37 29.36
C ILE A 169 14.80 11.73 29.85
N THR A 170 15.59 10.74 30.25
CA THR A 170 16.99 10.90 30.65
C THR A 170 17.91 10.31 29.60
N MET A 171 18.79 11.12 29.03
CA MET A 171 19.89 10.68 28.17
C MET A 171 21.03 10.13 29.04
N CYS A 172 21.33 8.85 28.86
CA CYS A 172 22.29 8.09 29.69
C CYS A 172 23.29 7.28 28.83
N ASP A 173 24.25 6.65 29.51
CA ASP A 173 25.24 5.75 28.89
C ASP A 173 24.90 4.25 29.11
N ASP A 174 23.67 3.93 29.52
CA ASP A 174 23.23 2.54 29.73
C ASP A 174 23.25 1.72 28.42
N ASP A 175 23.24 0.39 28.50
CA ASP A 175 23.25 -0.48 27.31
C ASP A 175 21.87 -0.61 26.62
N GLN A 176 20.78 -0.43 27.37
CA GLN A 176 19.42 -0.67 26.92
C GLN A 176 18.48 0.43 27.43
N ILE A 177 17.38 0.66 26.69
CA ILE A 177 16.31 1.54 27.15
C ILE A 177 15.66 0.92 28.40
N SER A 178 15.46 1.73 29.43
CA SER A 178 14.74 1.33 30.64
C SER A 178 13.80 2.43 31.12
N VAL A 179 12.95 2.11 32.10
CA VAL A 179 12.04 3.06 32.75
C VAL A 179 12.38 3.08 34.23
N ASP A 180 12.58 4.27 34.76
CA ASP A 180 12.81 4.52 36.19
C ASP A 180 11.77 5.53 36.68
N GLY A 181 10.79 5.04 37.43
CA GLY A 181 9.66 5.87 37.91
C GLY A 181 8.86 6.48 36.76
N ASP A 182 8.90 7.81 36.67
CA ASP A 182 8.23 8.64 35.67
C ASP A 182 9.14 9.08 34.52
N ASP A 183 10.37 8.54 34.47
CA ASP A 183 11.41 8.87 33.49
C ASP A 183 11.79 7.66 32.61
N VAL A 184 11.90 7.90 31.31
CA VAL A 184 12.48 6.94 30.36
C VAL A 184 13.99 7.19 30.29
N ARG A 185 14.79 6.17 30.62
CA ARG A 185 16.24 6.22 30.42
C ARG A 185 16.57 5.76 29.01
N LEU A 186 17.05 6.69 28.19
CA LEU A 186 17.36 6.52 26.77
C LEU A 186 18.87 6.62 26.54
N PRO A 187 19.55 5.50 26.24
CA PRO A 187 20.96 5.53 25.91
C PRO A 187 21.30 6.44 24.73
N VAL A 188 22.35 7.25 24.86
CA VAL A 188 22.79 8.19 23.83
C VAL A 188 23.12 7.47 22.52
N HIS A 189 23.71 6.27 22.57
CA HIS A 189 24.03 5.50 21.38
C HIS A 189 22.79 5.00 20.62
N ILE A 190 21.71 4.64 21.33
CA ILE A 190 20.41 4.25 20.73
C ILE A 190 19.72 5.48 20.14
N TYR A 191 19.73 6.61 20.85
CA TYR A 191 19.24 7.89 20.34
C TYR A 191 19.95 8.27 19.05
N ASP A 192 21.29 8.20 19.01
CA ASP A 192 22.07 8.58 17.83
C ASP A 192 21.83 7.65 16.64
N TYR A 193 21.70 6.35 16.88
CA TYR A 193 21.31 5.39 15.84
C TYR A 193 19.92 5.72 15.26
N ALA A 194 18.93 5.96 16.11
CA ALA A 194 17.58 6.31 15.68
C ALA A 194 17.56 7.66 14.93
N ARG A 195 18.27 8.67 15.44
CA ARG A 195 18.43 9.99 14.82
C ARG A 195 19.01 9.90 13.41
N LEU A 196 20.08 9.12 13.22
CA LEU A 196 20.71 8.95 11.91
C LEU A 196 19.77 8.26 10.91
N ASN A 197 19.01 7.25 11.33
CA ASN A 197 18.05 6.58 10.47
C ASN A 197 16.87 7.49 10.08
N ILE A 198 16.32 8.28 11.01
CA ILE A 198 15.28 9.27 10.71
C ILE A 198 15.79 10.30 9.69
N ASN A 199 17.01 10.81 9.88
CA ASN A 199 17.59 11.78 8.96
C ASN A 199 17.79 11.17 7.55
N ARG A 200 18.33 9.95 7.45
CA ARG A 200 18.49 9.26 6.16
C ARG A 200 17.16 9.07 5.44
N ALA A 201 16.12 8.64 6.16
CA ALA A 201 14.78 8.47 5.58
C ALA A 201 14.19 9.81 5.13
N HIS A 202 14.34 10.86 5.94
CA HIS A 202 13.89 12.21 5.59
C HIS A 202 14.61 12.75 4.34
N ASP A 203 15.93 12.61 4.29
CA ASP A 203 16.74 13.07 3.16
C ASP A 203 16.37 12.30 1.88
N ALA A 204 16.21 10.98 1.95
CA ALA A 204 15.76 10.17 0.81
C ALA A 204 14.36 10.58 0.31
N ALA A 205 13.40 10.80 1.21
CA ALA A 205 12.07 11.27 0.84
C ALA A 205 12.11 12.67 0.21
N ARG A 206 12.97 13.56 0.72
CA ARG A 206 13.17 14.91 0.19
C ARG A 206 13.81 14.87 -1.19
N ASP A 207 14.81 14.02 -1.39
CA ASP A 207 15.51 13.86 -2.67
C ASP A 207 14.59 13.27 -3.73
N PHE A 208 13.79 12.26 -3.37
CA PHE A 208 12.71 11.75 -4.21
C PHE A 208 11.73 12.86 -4.61
N ALA A 209 11.19 13.60 -3.63
CA ALA A 209 10.27 14.70 -3.89
C ALA A 209 10.90 15.81 -4.74
N ASN A 210 12.19 16.09 -4.59
CA ASN A 210 12.91 17.04 -5.42
C ASN A 210 13.12 16.53 -6.85
N GLY A 211 13.40 15.23 -7.01
CA GLY A 211 13.45 14.56 -8.32
C GLY A 211 12.12 14.69 -9.06
N GLU A 212 11.01 14.38 -8.40
CA GLU A 212 9.66 14.48 -8.97
C GLU A 212 9.30 15.92 -9.36
N LYS A 213 9.60 16.91 -8.48
CA LYS A 213 9.43 18.34 -8.81
C LYS A 213 10.23 18.73 -10.04
N MET A 214 11.48 18.28 -10.12
CA MET A 214 12.36 18.62 -11.24
C MET A 214 11.88 17.97 -12.54
N ALA A 215 11.43 16.72 -12.50
CA ALA A 215 10.84 16.03 -13.65
C ALA A 215 9.58 16.75 -14.15
N TYR A 216 8.66 17.12 -13.24
CA TYR A 216 7.47 17.90 -13.57
C TYR A 216 7.83 19.23 -14.25
N LEU A 217 8.75 20.01 -13.66
CA LEU A 217 9.14 21.30 -14.22
C LEU A 217 9.85 21.15 -15.57
N LYS A 218 10.67 20.11 -15.75
CA LYS A 218 11.30 19.81 -17.04
C LYS A 218 10.24 19.48 -18.09
N ASN A 219 9.29 18.61 -17.78
CA ASN A 219 8.24 18.23 -18.73
C ASN A 219 7.33 19.42 -19.09
N LEU A 220 7.04 20.29 -18.12
CA LEU A 220 6.24 21.49 -18.34
C LEU A 220 6.99 22.54 -19.18
N PHE A 221 8.26 22.80 -18.88
CA PHE A 221 8.97 23.95 -19.47
C PHE A 221 9.82 23.60 -20.69
N MET A 222 10.43 22.41 -20.75
CA MET A 222 11.36 22.05 -21.82
C MET A 222 10.73 22.04 -23.21
N PRO A 223 9.45 21.67 -23.43
CA PRO A 223 8.84 21.76 -24.77
C PRO A 223 8.80 23.19 -25.33
N TYR A 224 8.77 24.20 -24.46
CA TYR A 224 8.75 25.62 -24.87
C TYR A 224 10.15 26.19 -25.12
N VAL A 225 11.20 25.52 -24.62
CA VAL A 225 12.58 26.00 -24.67
C VAL A 225 13.41 25.21 -25.68
N VAL A 226 13.12 23.93 -25.85
CA VAL A 226 13.86 22.99 -26.70
C VAL A 226 12.90 22.40 -27.74
N PRO A 227 12.98 22.83 -29.01
CA PRO A 227 12.15 22.27 -30.09
C PRO A 227 12.39 20.77 -30.23
N GLY A 228 11.31 19.97 -30.19
CA GLY A 228 11.37 18.51 -30.30
C GLY A 228 11.77 17.79 -29.01
N TYR A 229 11.69 18.43 -27.84
CA TYR A 229 11.91 17.76 -26.56
C TYR A 229 10.85 16.69 -26.31
N GLU A 230 11.29 15.42 -26.26
CA GLU A 230 10.48 14.30 -25.80
C GLU A 230 10.81 13.97 -24.33
N PRO A 231 9.82 14.03 -23.43
CA PRO A 231 10.00 13.61 -22.04
C PRO A 231 10.41 12.13 -21.93
N ASN A 232 11.59 11.85 -21.37
CA ASN A 232 12.00 10.49 -21.00
C ASN A 232 11.40 10.04 -19.65
N ASP A 233 11.05 11.00 -18.79
CA ASP A 233 10.55 10.75 -17.44
C ASP A 233 9.03 10.91 -17.41
N PHE A 234 8.31 9.83 -17.07
CA PHE A 234 6.86 9.89 -16.88
C PHE A 234 6.50 10.96 -15.83
N GLU A 235 5.56 11.84 -16.17
CA GLU A 235 4.81 12.56 -15.14
C GLU A 235 4.04 11.54 -14.31
N ARG A 236 4.46 11.33 -13.07
CA ARG A 236 3.56 10.81 -12.04
C ARG A 236 2.70 11.99 -11.62
N PRO A 237 1.36 11.92 -11.69
CA PRO A 237 0.51 12.96 -11.15
C PRO A 237 0.93 13.18 -9.70
N GLY A 238 1.41 14.38 -9.38
CA GLY A 238 1.85 14.71 -8.03
C GLY A 238 0.76 14.37 -7.02
N ILE A 239 1.16 13.59 -6.01
CA ILE A 239 0.41 12.91 -4.93
C ILE A 239 0.57 11.40 -5.07
N ASP A 240 1.48 10.89 -4.25
CA ASP A 240 2.00 9.53 -4.24
C ASP A 240 0.91 8.47 -4.02
N LEU A 241 1.15 7.30 -4.61
CA LEU A 241 0.27 6.13 -4.62
C LEU A 241 0.11 5.54 -3.20
N GLN A 242 1.12 5.68 -2.34
CA GLN A 242 1.05 5.30 -0.93
C GLN A 242 0.10 6.20 -0.12
N ASP A 243 0.21 7.52 -0.28
CA ASP A 243 -0.71 8.48 0.37
C ASP A 243 -2.13 8.31 -0.12
N THR A 244 -2.32 7.92 -1.38
CA THR A 244 -3.65 7.63 -1.95
C THR A 244 -4.27 6.35 -1.39
N ILE A 245 -3.48 5.28 -1.19
CA ILE A 245 -3.95 4.02 -0.57
C ILE A 245 -4.27 4.25 0.92
N GLN A 246 -3.43 5.01 1.63
CA GLN A 246 -3.61 5.28 3.05
C GLN A 246 -4.74 6.29 3.33
N SER A 247 -4.91 7.29 2.47
CA SER A 247 -6.04 8.23 2.55
C SER A 247 -7.38 7.61 2.09
N ALA A 248 -7.37 6.67 1.14
CA ALA A 248 -8.54 5.88 0.75
C ALA A 248 -9.06 4.96 1.87
N LEU A 249 -8.18 4.52 2.77
CA LEU A 249 -8.55 3.76 3.96
C LEU A 249 -9.05 4.66 5.12
N ALA A 250 -8.73 5.96 5.11
CA ALA A 250 -8.93 6.84 6.27
C ALA A 250 -9.93 8.00 6.09
N LYS A 251 -10.36 8.41 4.89
CA LYS A 251 -11.29 9.55 4.72
C LYS A 251 -12.45 9.28 3.76
N LYS A 252 -13.68 9.45 4.28
CA LYS A 252 -14.92 9.65 3.50
C LYS A 252 -14.81 10.96 2.72
N GLY A 253 -14.49 10.88 1.43
CA GLY A 253 -14.48 12.02 0.51
C GLY A 253 -14.39 11.58 -0.95
N ILE A 254 -15.15 12.23 -1.83
CA ILE A 254 -15.50 11.77 -3.19
C ILE A 254 -14.30 11.89 -4.16
N PRO A 255 -13.84 10.79 -4.81
CA PRO A 255 -12.76 10.83 -5.79
C PRO A 255 -13.23 11.22 -7.21
N ARG A 256 -12.40 11.97 -7.93
CA ARG A 256 -12.47 12.09 -9.40
C ARG A 256 -11.83 10.85 -10.04
N SER A 257 -12.68 10.06 -10.70
CA SER A 257 -12.41 8.88 -11.56
C SER A 257 -11.35 7.88 -11.09
N ARG A 258 -11.84 6.81 -10.46
CA ARG A 258 -11.11 5.64 -9.90
C ARG A 258 -10.30 4.81 -10.92
N ASN A 259 -10.50 4.97 -12.23
CA ASN A 259 -10.00 4.01 -13.23
C ASN A 259 -8.63 4.36 -13.85
N THR A 260 -8.26 5.65 -13.93
CA THR A 260 -7.01 6.08 -14.59
C THR A 260 -5.77 5.82 -13.74
N ASN A 261 -5.88 6.01 -12.42
CA ASN A 261 -4.76 5.83 -11.49
C ASN A 261 -4.43 4.35 -11.25
N ASN A 262 -5.45 3.49 -11.14
CA ASN A 262 -5.25 2.04 -11.02
C ASN A 262 -4.56 1.46 -12.25
N SER A 263 -4.94 1.93 -13.45
CA SER A 263 -4.31 1.48 -14.70
C SER A 263 -2.85 1.91 -14.79
N ALA A 264 -2.50 3.10 -14.28
CA ALA A 264 -1.12 3.59 -14.25
C ALA A 264 -0.26 2.79 -13.24
N ALA A 265 -0.80 2.51 -12.06
CA ALA A 265 -0.14 1.70 -11.03
C ALA A 265 0.13 0.27 -11.53
N VAL A 266 -0.87 -0.38 -12.12
CA VAL A 266 -0.71 -1.73 -12.70
C VAL A 266 0.35 -1.73 -13.81
N ARG A 267 0.37 -0.71 -14.69
CA ARG A 267 1.42 -0.59 -15.72
C ARG A 267 2.82 -0.42 -15.14
N SER A 268 2.97 0.30 -14.03
CA SER A 268 4.26 0.44 -13.36
C SER A 268 4.74 -0.88 -12.77
N VAL A 269 3.85 -1.61 -12.09
CA VAL A 269 4.15 -2.96 -11.58
C VAL A 269 4.57 -3.86 -12.74
N MET A 270 3.79 -3.89 -13.83
CA MET A 270 4.09 -4.68 -15.03
C MET A 270 5.48 -4.37 -15.62
N ARG A 271 5.95 -3.12 -15.55
CA ARG A 271 7.29 -2.74 -16.02
C ARG A 271 8.41 -3.24 -15.10
N GLN A 272 8.13 -3.37 -13.80
CA GLN A 272 9.09 -3.77 -12.78
C GLN A 272 9.05 -5.28 -12.47
N VAL A 273 8.11 -6.04 -13.05
CA VAL A 273 7.97 -7.49 -12.79
C VAL A 273 9.30 -8.23 -12.98
N ALA A 274 10.12 -7.86 -13.96
CA ALA A 274 11.42 -8.51 -14.20
C ALA A 274 12.46 -8.21 -13.10
N GLU A 275 12.46 -7.00 -12.53
CA GLU A 275 13.34 -6.62 -11.42
C GLU A 275 12.86 -7.26 -10.11
N ILE A 276 11.55 -7.21 -9.84
CA ILE A 276 10.94 -7.87 -8.67
C ILE A 276 11.19 -9.39 -8.72
N ALA A 277 11.13 -10.01 -9.90
CA ALA A 277 11.42 -11.43 -10.07
C ALA A 277 12.87 -11.80 -9.73
N GLN A 278 13.81 -10.87 -9.92
CA GLN A 278 15.23 -11.09 -9.60
C GLN A 278 15.51 -10.90 -8.10
N ASP A 279 14.89 -9.89 -7.49
CA ASP A 279 15.15 -9.52 -6.09
C ASP A 279 14.35 -10.37 -5.09
N ASP A 280 13.07 -10.62 -5.37
CA ASP A 280 12.18 -11.42 -4.51
C ASP A 280 11.17 -12.23 -5.35
N PRO A 281 11.60 -13.38 -5.89
CA PRO A 281 10.74 -14.22 -6.70
C PRO A 281 9.54 -14.76 -5.91
N VAL A 282 9.68 -14.98 -4.60
CA VAL A 282 8.62 -15.55 -3.74
C VAL A 282 7.46 -14.57 -3.63
N GLN A 283 7.72 -13.30 -3.32
CA GLN A 283 6.67 -12.29 -3.28
C GLN A 283 5.98 -12.08 -4.62
N LEU A 284 6.72 -12.19 -5.74
CA LEU A 284 6.11 -12.11 -7.07
C LEU A 284 5.17 -13.30 -7.34
N PHE A 285 5.56 -14.51 -6.92
CA PHE A 285 4.69 -15.68 -7.03
C PHE A 285 3.41 -15.51 -6.19
N GLU A 286 3.52 -15.05 -4.95
CA GLU A 286 2.34 -14.77 -4.12
C GLU A 286 1.43 -13.70 -4.71
N LEU A 287 2.00 -12.65 -5.28
CA LEU A 287 1.25 -11.59 -5.96
C LEU A 287 0.54 -12.15 -7.20
N SER A 288 1.23 -12.94 -8.01
CA SER A 288 0.67 -13.63 -9.18
C SER A 288 -0.49 -14.54 -8.77
N GLU A 289 -0.32 -15.35 -7.72
CA GLU A 289 -1.35 -16.23 -7.17
C GLU A 289 -2.60 -15.44 -6.76
N LYS A 290 -2.43 -14.36 -5.99
CA LYS A 290 -3.53 -13.48 -5.56
C LYS A 290 -4.25 -12.83 -6.75
N ILE A 291 -3.50 -12.38 -7.76
CA ILE A 291 -4.07 -11.80 -8.99
C ILE A 291 -4.88 -12.85 -9.76
N GLN A 292 -4.35 -14.07 -9.91
CA GLN A 292 -5.02 -15.16 -10.62
C GLN A 292 -6.33 -15.55 -9.92
N LEU A 293 -6.32 -15.70 -8.59
CA LEU A 293 -7.51 -15.98 -7.79
C LEU A 293 -8.57 -14.88 -7.96
N ALA A 294 -8.20 -13.62 -7.79
CA ALA A 294 -9.11 -12.49 -7.94
C ALA A 294 -9.69 -12.38 -9.37
N SER A 295 -8.85 -12.63 -10.38
CA SER A 295 -9.25 -12.63 -11.79
C SER A 295 -10.22 -13.77 -12.10
N LEU A 296 -9.95 -14.98 -11.60
CA LEU A 296 -10.82 -16.15 -11.80
C LEU A 296 -12.16 -15.97 -11.09
N SER A 297 -12.19 -15.44 -9.87
CA SER A 297 -13.44 -15.10 -9.16
C SER A 297 -14.28 -14.10 -9.97
N THR A 298 -13.66 -13.02 -10.45
CA THR A 298 -14.34 -12.01 -11.28
C THR A 298 -14.90 -12.62 -12.57
N LEU A 299 -14.14 -13.53 -13.19
CA LEU A 299 -14.53 -14.23 -14.40
C LEU A 299 -15.73 -15.15 -14.17
N ILE A 300 -15.73 -15.93 -13.09
CA ILE A 300 -16.85 -16.80 -12.69
C ILE A 300 -18.12 -15.97 -12.48
N ASP A 301 -18.03 -14.88 -11.72
CA ASP A 301 -19.16 -13.98 -11.46
C ASP A 301 -19.72 -13.38 -12.75
N ASN A 302 -18.82 -12.93 -13.63
CA ASN A 302 -19.19 -12.32 -14.88
C ASN A 302 -19.84 -13.34 -15.83
N MET A 303 -19.25 -14.53 -16.00
CA MET A 303 -19.80 -15.59 -16.82
C MET A 303 -21.16 -16.05 -16.31
N THR A 304 -21.33 -16.20 -14.99
CA THR A 304 -22.62 -16.52 -14.36
C THR A 304 -23.68 -15.49 -14.71
N LYS A 305 -23.35 -14.19 -14.64
CA LYS A 305 -24.27 -13.09 -14.97
C LYS A 305 -24.65 -13.06 -16.44
N GLU A 306 -23.70 -13.25 -17.35
CA GLU A 306 -23.98 -13.27 -18.78
C GLU A 306 -24.75 -14.53 -19.17
N MET A 307 -24.48 -15.68 -18.55
CA MET A 307 -25.30 -16.88 -18.72
C MET A 307 -26.74 -16.66 -18.23
N ALA A 308 -27.02 -15.80 -17.25
CA ALA A 308 -28.42 -15.52 -16.88
C ALA A 308 -29.23 -14.80 -17.98
N LYS A 309 -28.58 -14.32 -19.04
CA LYS A 309 -29.19 -13.57 -20.14
C LYS A 309 -29.15 -14.40 -21.43
N SER A 310 -30.04 -14.06 -22.38
CA SER A 310 -30.05 -14.68 -23.70
C SER A 310 -29.16 -13.91 -24.68
N HIS A 311 -28.03 -14.51 -25.03
CA HIS A 311 -27.06 -13.93 -25.95
C HIS A 311 -26.98 -14.69 -27.27
N ARG A 312 -26.67 -13.95 -28.34
CA ARG A 312 -26.37 -14.55 -29.66
C ARG A 312 -24.99 -15.19 -29.66
N GLU A 313 -24.74 -16.11 -30.60
CA GLU A 313 -23.47 -16.83 -30.75
C GLU A 313 -22.25 -15.89 -30.82
N VAL A 314 -22.35 -14.81 -31.62
CA VAL A 314 -21.29 -13.79 -31.77
C VAL A 314 -20.87 -13.15 -30.44
N PHE A 315 -21.80 -12.99 -29.50
CA PHE A 315 -21.45 -12.49 -28.17
C PHE A 315 -20.56 -13.48 -27.44
N TRP A 316 -20.92 -14.77 -27.45
CA TRP A 316 -20.13 -15.81 -26.80
C TRP A 316 -18.76 -15.97 -27.45
N GLN A 317 -18.66 -15.91 -28.78
CA GLN A 317 -17.37 -15.86 -29.48
C GLN A 317 -16.52 -14.68 -28.99
N THR A 318 -17.06 -13.46 -28.97
CA THR A 318 -16.33 -12.28 -28.46
C THR A 318 -15.97 -12.42 -26.98
N TYR A 319 -16.83 -13.07 -26.19
CA TYR A 319 -16.62 -13.32 -24.78
C TYR A 319 -15.44 -14.25 -24.53
N PHE A 320 -15.38 -15.39 -25.23
CA PHE A 320 -14.29 -16.36 -25.09
C PHE A 320 -12.98 -15.88 -25.69
N GLU A 321 -13.01 -15.02 -26.71
CA GLU A 321 -11.81 -14.35 -27.23
C GLU A 321 -11.16 -13.45 -26.17
N LYS A 322 -11.96 -12.62 -25.50
CA LYS A 322 -11.49 -11.75 -24.40
C LYS A 322 -11.08 -12.53 -23.16
N ASN A 323 -11.64 -13.71 -22.94
CA ASN A 323 -11.41 -14.55 -21.79
C ASN A 323 -10.82 -15.92 -22.21
N SER A 324 -9.79 -15.90 -23.04
CA SER A 324 -9.20 -17.11 -23.64
C SER A 324 -8.65 -18.13 -22.63
N PHE A 325 -8.42 -17.72 -21.38
CA PHE A 325 -8.13 -18.62 -20.26
C PHE A 325 -9.19 -19.72 -20.09
N ILE A 326 -10.47 -19.43 -20.33
CA ILE A 326 -11.54 -20.43 -20.20
C ILE A 326 -11.30 -21.60 -21.15
N LEU A 327 -10.79 -21.33 -22.36
CA LEU A 327 -10.48 -22.37 -23.33
C LEU A 327 -9.31 -23.24 -22.86
N LYS A 328 -8.34 -22.69 -22.12
CA LYS A 328 -7.21 -23.48 -21.59
C LYS A 328 -7.67 -24.55 -20.59
N VAL A 329 -8.69 -24.25 -19.77
CA VAL A 329 -9.28 -25.19 -18.81
C VAL A 329 -9.91 -26.40 -19.51
N LEU A 330 -10.35 -26.26 -20.77
CA LEU A 330 -10.97 -27.35 -21.52
C LEU A 330 -9.99 -28.42 -22.00
N PHE A 331 -8.73 -28.05 -22.25
CA PHE A 331 -7.77 -28.93 -22.92
C PHE A 331 -6.89 -29.74 -21.96
N GLY A 332 -6.82 -29.39 -20.67
CA GLY A 332 -5.98 -30.09 -19.69
C GLY A 332 -4.48 -30.14 -20.05
N LEU A 333 -4.04 -29.30 -20.99
CA LEU A 333 -2.69 -29.23 -21.55
C LEU A 333 -2.20 -27.77 -21.53
N PRO A 334 -0.88 -27.50 -21.63
CA PRO A 334 -0.39 -26.17 -21.94
C PRO A 334 -0.96 -25.73 -23.30
N VAL A 335 -1.79 -24.70 -23.30
CA VAL A 335 -2.50 -24.23 -24.50
C VAL A 335 -2.09 -22.79 -24.80
N VAL A 336 -1.64 -22.58 -26.04
CA VAL A 336 -1.33 -21.25 -26.59
C VAL A 336 -2.43 -20.89 -27.57
N TYR A 337 -2.99 -19.69 -27.39
CA TYR A 337 -4.02 -19.16 -28.29
C TYR A 337 -3.37 -18.85 -29.65
N TYR A 338 -3.86 -19.47 -30.73
CA TYR A 338 -3.28 -19.31 -32.07
C TYR A 338 -4.03 -18.23 -32.87
N THR A 339 -5.34 -18.33 -33.09
CA THR A 339 -6.14 -17.24 -33.69
C THR A 339 -7.65 -17.40 -33.45
N SER A 340 -8.38 -16.28 -33.41
CA SER A 340 -9.86 -16.24 -33.54
C SER A 340 -10.23 -16.38 -35.02
N GLN A 341 -11.35 -17.05 -35.30
CA GLN A 341 -11.93 -17.16 -36.64
C GLN A 341 -10.89 -17.60 -37.69
N ALA A 342 -10.38 -18.82 -37.59
CA ALA A 342 -9.40 -19.34 -38.55
C ALA A 342 -10.10 -19.97 -39.76
N THR A 343 -9.68 -19.62 -40.98
CA THR A 343 -10.07 -20.36 -42.17
C THR A 343 -9.46 -21.76 -42.10
N VAL A 344 -10.31 -22.79 -42.02
CA VAL A 344 -9.88 -24.18 -41.92
C VAL A 344 -9.72 -24.74 -43.34
N GLY A 345 -8.65 -24.34 -44.00
CA GLY A 345 -8.30 -24.72 -45.36
C GLY A 345 -7.21 -23.80 -45.91
N GLY A 346 -6.04 -24.35 -46.25
CA GLY A 346 -4.95 -23.58 -46.84
C GLY A 346 -5.18 -23.40 -48.34
N MET A 347 -5.63 -22.20 -48.73
CA MET A 347 -5.35 -21.57 -50.03
C MET A 347 -5.81 -20.11 -49.93
N GLY A 348 -4.87 -19.22 -49.62
CA GLY A 348 -5.09 -17.78 -49.47
C GLY A 348 -5.95 -17.14 -50.57
N LEU A 349 -7.16 -16.76 -50.18
CA LEU A 349 -8.02 -15.69 -50.69
C LEU A 349 -9.40 -15.92 -50.09
N LYS A 350 -9.88 -14.99 -49.23
CA LYS A 350 -11.25 -14.97 -48.70
C LYS A 350 -12.28 -15.27 -49.79
N ARG A 351 -12.64 -16.55 -49.99
CA ARG A 351 -13.67 -16.95 -50.94
C ARG A 351 -14.99 -17.07 -50.18
N LYS A 352 -16.01 -16.42 -50.72
CA LYS A 352 -17.38 -16.46 -50.21
C LYS A 352 -17.86 -17.92 -50.23
N GLY A 353 -17.94 -18.56 -49.05
CA GLY A 353 -18.34 -19.97 -48.89
C GLY A 353 -17.38 -20.85 -48.08
N GLU A 354 -16.24 -20.32 -47.64
CA GLU A 354 -15.35 -21.05 -46.71
C GLU A 354 -15.94 -21.07 -45.29
N LYS A 355 -16.08 -22.27 -44.72
CA LYS A 355 -16.57 -22.46 -43.35
C LYS A 355 -15.41 -22.25 -42.38
N GLN A 356 -15.52 -21.21 -41.56
CA GLN A 356 -14.57 -20.84 -40.53
C GLN A 356 -14.88 -21.61 -39.23
N ALA A 357 -13.86 -21.97 -38.47
CA ALA A 357 -14.07 -22.38 -37.08
C ALA A 357 -14.04 -21.15 -36.17
N ASP A 358 -14.79 -21.19 -35.06
CA ASP A 358 -14.81 -20.07 -34.12
C ASP A 358 -13.43 -19.83 -33.50
N PHE A 359 -12.76 -20.91 -33.09
CA PHE A 359 -11.38 -20.86 -32.59
C PHE A 359 -10.53 -22.00 -33.12
N LEU A 360 -9.28 -21.65 -33.42
CA LEU A 360 -8.20 -22.58 -33.69
C LEU A 360 -7.10 -22.34 -32.64
N VAL A 361 -6.77 -23.37 -31.88
CA VAL A 361 -5.94 -23.24 -30.68
C VAL A 361 -4.78 -24.23 -30.75
N GLN A 362 -3.58 -23.82 -30.37
CA GLN A 362 -2.44 -24.74 -30.27
C GLN A 362 -2.54 -25.50 -28.94
N ALA A 363 -2.87 -26.78 -29.02
CA ALA A 363 -3.00 -27.71 -27.92
C ALA A 363 -1.71 -28.53 -27.74
N GLY A 364 -0.99 -28.28 -26.65
CA GLY A 364 0.22 -29.02 -26.30
C GLY A 364 1.51 -28.48 -26.93
N MET A 365 2.63 -29.03 -26.48
CA MET A 365 3.98 -28.50 -26.78
C MET A 365 4.47 -28.79 -28.20
N LEU A 366 3.91 -29.79 -28.87
CA LEU A 366 4.33 -30.22 -30.23
C LEU A 366 3.58 -29.48 -31.35
N GLY A 367 2.83 -28.43 -31.03
CA GLY A 367 2.18 -27.59 -32.03
C GLY A 367 0.87 -28.11 -32.60
N ASN A 368 0.30 -29.19 -32.07
CA ASN A 368 -0.98 -29.71 -32.55
C ASN A 368 -2.10 -28.68 -32.40
N LEU A 369 -2.90 -28.50 -33.44
CA LEU A 369 -4.04 -27.60 -33.45
C LEU A 369 -5.31 -28.30 -32.97
N ALA A 370 -6.14 -27.57 -32.24
CA ALA A 370 -7.46 -27.96 -31.79
C ALA A 370 -8.52 -26.98 -32.30
N ILE A 371 -9.73 -27.49 -32.53
CA ILE A 371 -10.85 -26.73 -33.05
C ILE A 371 -11.90 -26.60 -31.95
N VAL A 372 -12.36 -25.37 -31.71
CA VAL A 372 -13.50 -25.10 -30.82
C VAL A 372 -14.60 -24.44 -31.64
N GLU A 373 -15.81 -24.99 -31.53
CA GLU A 373 -17.04 -24.44 -32.09
C GLU A 373 -17.97 -24.08 -30.92
N ILE A 374 -18.60 -22.92 -31.00
CA ILE A 374 -19.44 -22.38 -29.93
C ILE A 374 -20.84 -22.15 -30.46
N LYS A 375 -21.83 -22.69 -29.74
CA LYS A 375 -23.25 -22.37 -29.91
C LYS A 375 -23.75 -21.54 -28.74
N THR A 376 -25.03 -21.21 -28.72
CA THR A 376 -25.59 -20.38 -27.63
C THR A 376 -25.92 -21.22 -26.40
N THR A 377 -26.08 -20.55 -25.26
CA THR A 377 -26.55 -21.13 -24.00
C THR A 377 -27.97 -21.71 -24.10
N GLU A 378 -28.78 -21.22 -25.02
CA GLU A 378 -30.19 -21.60 -25.23
C GLU A 378 -30.34 -22.66 -26.31
N THR A 379 -29.24 -23.08 -26.95
CA THR A 379 -29.31 -24.06 -28.02
C THR A 379 -29.83 -25.39 -27.46
N PRO A 380 -30.96 -25.90 -27.98
CA PRO A 380 -31.54 -27.14 -27.48
C PRO A 380 -30.63 -28.33 -27.80
N LEU A 381 -30.45 -29.22 -26.82
CA LEU A 381 -29.60 -30.40 -26.94
C LEU A 381 -30.36 -31.64 -27.44
N LEU A 382 -31.67 -31.70 -27.15
CA LEU A 382 -32.52 -32.85 -27.43
C LEU A 382 -33.80 -32.44 -28.18
N THR A 383 -34.46 -33.41 -28.81
CA THR A 383 -35.79 -33.21 -29.38
C THR A 383 -36.80 -32.85 -28.30
N ARG A 384 -37.80 -32.02 -28.66
CA ARG A 384 -38.85 -31.61 -27.71
C ARG A 384 -39.65 -32.80 -27.17
N ASP A 385 -39.98 -33.73 -28.07
CA ASP A 385 -40.75 -34.92 -27.77
C ASP A 385 -39.83 -36.16 -27.77
N PRO A 386 -40.09 -37.19 -26.93
CA PRO A 386 -39.29 -38.41 -26.92
C PRO A 386 -39.31 -39.11 -28.29
N TYR A 387 -38.14 -39.51 -28.78
CA TYR A 387 -38.02 -40.32 -29.99
C TYR A 387 -38.64 -41.71 -29.79
N ARG A 388 -38.43 -42.32 -28.61
CA ARG A 388 -39.13 -43.53 -28.17
C ARG A 388 -39.66 -43.31 -26.74
N PRO A 389 -40.97 -43.15 -26.56
CA PRO A 389 -41.56 -42.92 -25.26
C PRO A 389 -41.29 -44.07 -24.26
N PRO A 390 -41.24 -43.77 -22.95
CA PRO A 390 -41.25 -42.43 -22.36
C PRO A 390 -39.85 -41.79 -22.22
N SER A 391 -38.77 -42.57 -22.37
CA SER A 391 -37.47 -42.23 -21.78
C SER A 391 -36.31 -42.00 -22.76
N LEU A 392 -36.52 -42.18 -24.07
CA LEU A 392 -35.47 -41.97 -25.06
C LEU A 392 -35.76 -40.72 -25.91
N TYR A 393 -34.92 -39.70 -25.75
CA TYR A 393 -34.96 -38.47 -26.52
C TYR A 393 -33.90 -38.50 -27.62
N GLY A 394 -34.24 -37.98 -28.80
CA GLY A 394 -33.26 -37.84 -29.88
C GLY A 394 -32.36 -36.61 -29.66
N PRO A 395 -31.14 -36.58 -30.23
CA PRO A 395 -30.35 -35.36 -30.25
C PRO A 395 -31.03 -34.30 -31.12
N HIS A 396 -30.96 -33.03 -30.71
CA HIS A 396 -31.50 -31.93 -31.50
C HIS A 396 -30.69 -31.74 -32.80
N PRO A 397 -31.31 -31.30 -33.92
CA PRO A 397 -30.59 -30.99 -35.15
C PRO A 397 -29.38 -30.08 -34.97
N GLU A 398 -29.46 -29.04 -34.14
CA GLU A 398 -28.32 -28.15 -33.81
C GLU A 398 -27.13 -28.89 -33.17
N LEU A 399 -27.39 -29.84 -32.26
CA LEU A 399 -26.35 -30.65 -31.62
C LEU A 399 -25.66 -31.58 -32.63
N THR A 400 -26.46 -32.26 -33.46
CA THR A 400 -25.94 -33.10 -34.54
C THR A 400 -25.24 -32.29 -35.64
N GLY A 401 -25.74 -31.09 -35.93
CA GLY A 401 -25.17 -30.17 -36.91
C GLY A 401 -23.81 -29.64 -36.46
N GLY A 402 -23.69 -29.20 -35.21
CA GLY A 402 -22.43 -28.72 -34.63
C GLY A 402 -21.35 -29.79 -34.56
N THR A 403 -21.71 -31.03 -34.19
CA THR A 403 -20.77 -32.16 -34.20
C THR A 403 -20.29 -32.50 -35.61
N ASN A 404 -21.20 -32.58 -36.59
CA ASN A 404 -20.83 -32.81 -37.99
C ASN A 404 -19.97 -31.66 -38.57
N GLN A 405 -20.26 -30.42 -38.19
CA GLN A 405 -19.48 -29.25 -38.59
C GLN A 405 -18.03 -29.34 -38.10
N LEU A 406 -17.81 -29.68 -36.84
CA LEU A 406 -16.47 -29.87 -36.27
C LEU A 406 -15.69 -30.99 -36.97
N VAL A 407 -16.35 -32.10 -37.30
CA VAL A 407 -15.69 -33.21 -38.01
C VAL A 407 -15.32 -32.81 -39.45
N ASP A 408 -16.17 -32.08 -40.17
CA ASP A 408 -15.85 -31.52 -41.49
C ASP A 408 -14.67 -30.54 -41.41
N GLN A 409 -14.68 -29.62 -40.44
CA GLN A 409 -13.58 -28.69 -40.19
C GLN A 409 -12.28 -29.44 -39.88
N LYS A 410 -12.30 -30.45 -38.99
CA LYS A 410 -11.15 -31.31 -38.68
C LYS A 410 -10.55 -31.94 -39.95
N LEU A 411 -11.38 -32.54 -40.80
CA LEU A 411 -10.93 -33.17 -42.03
C LEU A 411 -10.26 -32.16 -42.97
N ARG A 412 -10.83 -30.95 -43.08
CA ARG A 412 -10.25 -29.87 -43.91
C ARG A 412 -8.93 -29.38 -43.35
N LEU A 413 -8.81 -29.24 -42.03
CA LEU A 413 -7.57 -28.83 -41.37
C LEU A 413 -6.44 -29.81 -41.68
N ILE A 414 -6.71 -31.10 -41.49
CA ILE A 414 -5.73 -32.17 -41.75
C ILE A 414 -5.28 -32.15 -43.21
N LYS A 415 -6.21 -31.97 -44.15
CA LYS A 415 -5.89 -31.90 -45.59
C LYS A 415 -5.12 -30.63 -45.97
N GLY A 416 -5.41 -29.51 -45.33
CA GLY A 416 -4.88 -28.18 -45.67
C GLY A 416 -3.68 -27.71 -44.85
N ILE A 417 -3.21 -28.49 -43.87
CA ILE A 417 -2.21 -28.02 -42.91
C ILE A 417 -0.87 -27.66 -43.56
N ALA A 418 -0.44 -28.38 -44.59
CA ALA A 418 0.83 -28.11 -45.27
C ALA A 418 0.83 -26.72 -45.93
N ALA A 419 -0.23 -26.42 -46.70
CA ALA A 419 -0.41 -25.10 -47.30
C ALA A 419 -0.56 -24.00 -46.24
N LYS A 420 -1.23 -24.29 -45.11
CA LYS A 420 -1.39 -23.34 -44.01
C LYS A 420 -0.07 -22.97 -43.33
N LYS A 421 0.87 -23.94 -43.16
CA LYS A 421 2.21 -23.66 -42.62
C LYS A 421 3.01 -22.72 -43.52
N GLU A 422 2.89 -22.87 -44.82
CA GLU A 422 3.57 -22.03 -45.81
C GLU A 422 2.96 -20.63 -45.85
N GLU A 423 1.64 -20.50 -45.79
CA GLU A 423 0.93 -19.22 -45.84
C GLU A 423 1.09 -18.38 -44.56
N ASP A 424 1.00 -19.01 -43.39
CA ASP A 424 1.08 -18.33 -42.09
C ASP A 424 2.54 -18.10 -41.62
N GLU A 425 3.54 -18.51 -42.40
CA GLU A 425 4.98 -18.54 -42.02
C GLU A 425 5.27 -19.25 -40.68
N GLU A 426 4.37 -20.14 -40.24
CA GLU A 426 4.46 -20.79 -38.93
C GLU A 426 4.78 -22.28 -39.06
N PRO A 427 6.07 -22.69 -39.04
CA PRO A 427 6.46 -24.09 -39.31
C PRO A 427 6.03 -25.06 -38.20
N ASN A 428 5.75 -24.52 -37.01
CA ASN A 428 5.58 -25.29 -35.78
C ASN A 428 4.17 -25.86 -35.60
N ILE A 429 3.15 -25.37 -36.31
CA ILE A 429 1.78 -25.91 -36.18
C ILE A 429 1.68 -27.32 -36.77
N GLN A 430 0.88 -28.19 -36.16
CA GLN A 430 0.66 -29.57 -36.60
C GLN A 430 -0.84 -29.91 -36.57
N ALA A 431 -1.24 -30.89 -37.37
CA ALA A 431 -2.59 -31.44 -37.37
C ALA A 431 -2.57 -32.97 -37.23
N TRP A 432 -1.59 -33.51 -36.49
CA TRP A 432 -1.45 -34.96 -36.30
C TRP A 432 -2.58 -35.54 -35.45
N SER A 433 -2.97 -34.80 -34.42
CA SER A 433 -4.17 -35.05 -33.63
C SER A 433 -4.87 -33.72 -33.44
N VAL A 434 -6.12 -33.65 -33.89
CA VAL A 434 -6.94 -32.43 -33.85
C VAL A 434 -8.11 -32.67 -32.89
N PRO A 435 -7.98 -32.27 -31.61
CA PRO A 435 -9.10 -32.26 -30.68
C PRO A 435 -10.19 -31.32 -31.18
N CYS A 436 -11.44 -31.78 -31.15
CA CYS A 436 -12.61 -30.96 -31.47
C CYS A 436 -13.47 -30.79 -30.22
N ILE A 437 -13.82 -29.54 -29.89
CA ILE A 437 -14.66 -29.21 -28.75
C ILE A 437 -15.89 -28.44 -29.22
N LEU A 438 -17.07 -28.91 -28.83
CA LEU A 438 -18.34 -28.23 -29.03
C LEU A 438 -18.81 -27.67 -27.69
N ILE A 439 -18.89 -26.34 -27.57
CA ILE A 439 -19.49 -25.67 -26.41
C ILE A 439 -20.94 -25.32 -26.78
N ILE A 440 -21.92 -25.96 -26.15
CA ILE A 440 -23.33 -25.88 -26.60
C ILE A 440 -24.33 -26.03 -25.45
N GLY A 441 -25.33 -25.13 -25.41
CA GLY A 441 -26.51 -25.28 -24.57
C GLY A 441 -26.24 -25.36 -23.06
N ARG A 442 -27.22 -25.89 -22.34
CA ARG A 442 -27.15 -26.21 -20.89
C ARG A 442 -27.58 -27.63 -20.63
N LEU A 443 -27.09 -28.23 -19.54
CA LEU A 443 -27.52 -29.57 -19.16
C LEU A 443 -29.05 -29.65 -19.05
N PRO A 444 -29.68 -30.70 -19.59
CA PRO A 444 -31.11 -30.92 -19.37
C PRO A 444 -31.41 -31.12 -17.89
N GLU A 445 -32.60 -30.74 -17.42
CA GLU A 445 -32.97 -30.90 -16.01
C GLU A 445 -33.52 -32.29 -15.69
N LYS A 446 -34.30 -32.86 -16.61
CA LYS A 446 -35.02 -34.13 -16.38
C LYS A 446 -34.10 -35.34 -16.51
N LYS A 447 -34.35 -36.36 -15.68
CA LYS A 447 -33.54 -37.59 -15.61
C LYS A 447 -33.37 -38.29 -16.97
N ASP A 448 -34.45 -38.49 -17.71
CA ASP A 448 -34.42 -39.23 -18.99
C ASP A 448 -33.77 -38.41 -20.13
N GLU A 449 -33.92 -37.09 -20.08
CA GLU A 449 -33.24 -36.16 -20.98
C GLU A 449 -31.72 -36.17 -20.71
N LYS A 450 -31.29 -36.02 -19.44
CA LYS A 450 -29.88 -36.15 -19.03
C LYS A 450 -29.28 -37.47 -19.51
N ARG A 451 -29.96 -38.59 -19.27
CA ARG A 451 -29.51 -39.91 -19.72
C ARG A 451 -29.35 -39.97 -21.25
N SER A 452 -30.33 -39.45 -22.00
CA SER A 452 -30.28 -39.44 -23.47
C SER A 452 -29.13 -38.57 -24.00
N PHE A 453 -28.90 -37.41 -23.37
CA PHE A 453 -27.78 -36.53 -23.70
C PHE A 453 -26.43 -37.20 -23.42
N GLU A 454 -26.24 -37.82 -22.26
CA GLU A 454 -25.00 -38.53 -21.93
C GLU A 454 -24.71 -39.69 -22.88
N ILE A 455 -25.72 -40.47 -23.27
CA ILE A 455 -25.57 -41.56 -24.24
C ILE A 455 -25.09 -40.98 -25.59
N TYR A 456 -25.73 -39.92 -26.07
CA TYR A 456 -25.33 -39.30 -27.33
C TYR A 456 -23.91 -38.73 -27.26
N ARG A 457 -23.61 -37.94 -26.22
CA ARG A 457 -22.30 -37.34 -26.01
C ARG A 457 -21.20 -38.40 -25.91
N GLY A 458 -21.38 -39.42 -25.07
CA GLY A 458 -20.41 -40.48 -24.89
C GLY A 458 -20.18 -41.33 -26.15
N SER A 459 -21.09 -41.29 -27.12
CA SER A 459 -20.92 -41.97 -28.41
C SER A 459 -20.07 -41.19 -29.42
N GLN A 460 -19.83 -39.89 -29.20
CA GLN A 460 -19.01 -39.06 -30.10
C GLN A 460 -17.52 -39.26 -29.80
N LYS A 461 -16.81 -39.96 -30.70
CA LYS A 461 -15.39 -40.29 -30.53
C LYS A 461 -14.46 -39.11 -30.79
N ASP A 462 -14.79 -38.30 -31.79
CA ASP A 462 -13.91 -37.23 -32.28
C ASP A 462 -14.22 -35.85 -31.70
N VAL A 463 -15.38 -35.69 -31.05
CA VAL A 463 -15.88 -34.39 -30.58
C VAL A 463 -16.22 -34.47 -29.09
N LEU A 464 -15.53 -33.65 -28.29
CA LEU A 464 -15.88 -33.39 -26.91
C LEU A 464 -17.03 -32.39 -26.85
N ILE A 465 -18.18 -32.80 -26.32
CA ILE A 465 -19.34 -31.90 -26.12
C ILE A 465 -19.36 -31.45 -24.67
N ILE A 466 -19.37 -30.14 -24.45
CA ILE A 466 -19.48 -29.55 -23.11
C ILE A 466 -20.55 -28.46 -23.10
N THR A 467 -21.35 -28.41 -22.04
CA THR A 467 -22.33 -27.35 -21.87
C THR A 467 -21.73 -26.14 -21.16
N PHE A 468 -22.40 -24.98 -21.26
CA PHE A 468 -21.91 -23.76 -20.61
C PHE A 468 -21.86 -23.87 -19.08
N ASP A 469 -22.83 -24.57 -18.48
CA ASP A 469 -22.89 -24.80 -17.04
C ASP A 469 -21.84 -25.80 -16.56
N GLU A 470 -21.52 -26.82 -17.36
CA GLU A 470 -20.37 -27.71 -17.07
C GLU A 470 -19.04 -26.93 -17.14
N LEU A 471 -18.89 -26.04 -18.12
CA LEU A 471 -17.71 -25.21 -18.24
C LEU A 471 -17.56 -24.24 -17.05
N LEU A 472 -18.65 -23.60 -16.65
CA LEU A 472 -18.68 -22.76 -15.46
C LEU A 472 -18.33 -23.57 -14.20
N ALA A 473 -18.89 -24.77 -14.04
CA ALA A 473 -18.59 -25.64 -12.91
C ALA A 473 -17.10 -26.03 -12.84
N LYS A 474 -16.45 -26.26 -14.00
CA LYS A 474 -15.00 -26.50 -14.05
C LYS A 474 -14.18 -25.28 -13.58
N LEU A 475 -14.60 -24.06 -13.94
CA LEU A 475 -13.95 -22.83 -13.45
C LEU A 475 -14.11 -22.68 -11.95
N VAL A 476 -15.31 -22.95 -11.42
CA VAL A 476 -15.57 -22.93 -9.97
C VAL A 476 -14.72 -23.96 -9.23
N ALA A 477 -14.67 -25.20 -9.72
CA ALA A 477 -13.84 -26.25 -9.12
C ALA A 477 -12.34 -25.89 -9.16
N LEU A 478 -11.86 -25.27 -10.24
CA LEU A 478 -10.49 -24.76 -10.32
C LEU A 478 -10.24 -23.66 -9.28
N HIS A 479 -11.18 -22.73 -9.12
CA HIS A 479 -11.08 -21.69 -8.11
C HIS A 479 -11.03 -22.27 -6.69
N GLU A 480 -11.92 -23.22 -6.37
CA GLU A 480 -11.93 -23.92 -5.08
C GLU A 480 -10.63 -24.67 -4.81
N PHE A 481 -10.07 -25.33 -5.83
CA PHE A 481 -8.77 -26.01 -5.72
C PHE A 481 -7.63 -25.04 -5.43
N LEU A 482 -7.61 -23.87 -6.09
CA LEU A 482 -6.56 -22.87 -5.87
C LEU A 482 -6.69 -22.17 -4.51
N VAL A 483 -7.91 -22.01 -3.99
CA VAL A 483 -8.15 -21.45 -2.65
C VAL A 483 -7.81 -22.46 -1.55
N ASN A 484 -8.27 -23.69 -1.70
CA ASN A 484 -8.02 -24.77 -0.77
C ASN A 484 -6.72 -25.47 -1.18
N LYS A 485 -5.57 -24.83 -0.91
CA LYS A 485 -4.26 -25.47 -1.10
C LYS A 485 -4.34 -26.90 -0.53
N PRO A 486 -4.08 -27.96 -1.34
CA PRO A 486 -4.07 -29.30 -0.80
C PRO A 486 -3.09 -29.30 0.38
N SER A 487 -3.58 -29.76 1.56
CA SER A 487 -2.71 -30.05 2.69
C SER A 487 -1.54 -30.88 2.18
N GLU A 488 -0.32 -30.40 2.46
CA GLU A 488 0.99 -30.96 2.09
C GLU A 488 0.93 -32.29 1.33
N LEU A 489 1.41 -32.27 0.08
CA LEU A 489 1.65 -33.49 -0.70
C LEU A 489 2.32 -34.54 0.19
N ASP A 490 1.70 -35.71 0.32
CA ASP A 490 2.32 -36.91 0.89
C ASP A 490 3.74 -37.06 0.31
N GLU A 491 4.73 -37.24 1.20
CA GLU A 491 6.17 -37.32 0.91
C GLU A 491 6.55 -38.39 -0.14
N ASP A 492 5.61 -39.21 -0.61
CA ASP A 492 5.86 -40.26 -1.59
C ASP A 492 5.86 -39.80 -3.05
N ILE A 493 5.38 -38.59 -3.40
CA ILE A 493 5.52 -38.05 -4.76
C ILE A 493 6.92 -37.43 -4.99
N ALA A 494 7.62 -37.01 -3.93
CA ALA A 494 8.98 -36.46 -4.01
C ALA A 494 10.04 -37.51 -4.45
N LYS A 495 9.66 -38.78 -4.58
CA LYS A 495 10.53 -39.87 -5.07
C LYS A 495 10.40 -40.15 -6.58
N LEU A 496 9.57 -39.40 -7.31
CA LEU A 496 9.28 -39.61 -8.74
C LEU A 496 9.75 -38.48 -9.68
N VAL A 497 10.48 -37.49 -9.16
CA VAL A 497 11.30 -36.54 -9.93
C VAL A 497 12.75 -36.78 -9.57
#